data_AF-A0A3M7T7S7-F1
#
_entry.id   AF-A0A3M7T7S7-F1
#
_cell.length_a   1.000
_cell.length_b   1.000
_cell.length_c   1.000
_cell.angle_alpha   90.00
_cell.angle_beta   90.00
_cell.angle_gamma   90.00
#
_symmetry.space_group_name_H-M   'P 1'
#
loop_
_entity.id
_entity.type
_entity.pdbx_description
1 polymer ?
#
loop_
_entity_poly.entity_id
_entity_poly.type
_entity_poly.pdbx_seq_one_letter_code
_entity_poly.pdbx_strand_id
1 'polypeptide(L)'
;MSDNTKQSSPVITQDPLNVFRFENEWNVGIFDCCDDCRLTMCSYFCWLYMFCTLMSDLKESCCSYICIPFPLIVFRTKLRSNLRIKGSIWKDSLTSLCLPWCALIQMKSELKQRDLIN
;
A
#
# COMPACT_ATOMS: atom_id res chain seq x y z
N MET A 1 7.42 58.55 -4.82
CA MET A 1 7.65 57.98 -3.47
C MET A 1 6.72 56.79 -3.37
N SER A 2 7.25 55.58 -3.56
CA SER A 2 6.47 54.35 -3.73
C SER A 2 6.11 53.75 -2.38
N ASP A 3 4.82 53.65 -2.05
CA ASP A 3 4.34 52.91 -0.88
C ASP A 3 4.35 51.40 -1.20
N ASN A 4 5.29 50.70 -0.55
CA ASN A 4 5.42 49.26 -0.60
C ASN A 4 4.35 48.58 0.26
N THR A 5 3.31 48.06 -0.38
CA THR A 5 2.39 47.09 0.21
C THR A 5 3.15 45.81 0.50
N LYS A 6 3.57 45.60 1.76
CA LYS A 6 4.13 44.33 2.22
C LYS A 6 3.03 43.28 2.19
N GLN A 7 2.99 42.48 1.13
CA GLN A 7 2.21 41.26 1.02
C GLN A 7 2.69 40.27 2.08
N SER A 8 1.96 40.14 3.18
CA SER A 8 2.18 39.10 4.18
C SER A 8 1.76 37.75 3.60
N SER A 9 2.74 36.92 3.21
CA SER A 9 2.48 35.52 2.92
C SER A 9 1.86 34.84 4.15
N PRO A 10 0.80 34.03 4.00
CA PRO A 10 0.26 33.27 5.12
C PRO A 10 1.33 32.28 5.58
N VAL A 11 1.76 32.40 6.83
CA VAL A 11 2.54 31.38 7.52
C VAL A 11 1.63 30.15 7.63
N ILE A 12 1.87 29.13 6.80
CA ILE A 12 1.17 27.85 6.91
C ILE A 12 1.65 27.21 8.21
N THR A 13 0.87 27.35 9.28
CA THR A 13 1.06 26.58 10.51
C THR A 13 0.73 25.12 10.18
N GLN A 14 1.75 24.34 9.81
CA GLN A 14 1.60 22.90 9.66
C GLN A 14 1.34 22.33 11.06
N ASP A 15 0.09 21.94 11.33
CA ASP A 15 -0.27 21.20 12.54
C ASP A 15 0.60 19.93 12.59
N PRO A 16 1.42 19.73 13.63
CA PRO A 16 2.30 18.54 13.72
C PRO A 16 1.52 17.21 13.67
N LEU A 17 0.20 17.23 13.91
CA LEU A 17 -0.67 16.06 13.74
C LEU A 17 -1.00 15.72 12.28
N ASN A 18 -0.77 16.63 11.32
CA ASN A 18 -1.09 16.39 9.90
C ASN A 18 -0.28 15.20 9.33
N VAL A 19 0.96 14.99 9.79
CA VAL A 19 1.84 13.90 9.31
C VAL A 19 1.24 12.51 9.55
N PHE A 20 0.45 12.35 10.62
CA PHE A 20 -0.23 11.09 10.96
C PHE A 20 -1.67 11.03 10.45
N ARG A 21 -2.09 11.95 9.59
CA ARG A 21 -3.43 11.93 8.99
C ARG A 21 -3.49 10.88 7.89
N PHE A 22 -4.04 9.72 8.24
CA PHE A 22 -4.42 8.68 7.28
C PHE A 22 -5.85 8.96 6.80
N GLU A 23 -5.99 9.60 5.64
CA GLU A 23 -7.28 10.03 5.09
C GLU A 23 -7.72 9.15 3.91
N ASN A 24 -6.81 8.35 3.35
CA ASN A 24 -7.10 7.51 2.20
C ASN A 24 -7.71 6.18 2.63
N GLU A 25 -8.54 5.59 1.77
CA GLU A 25 -9.05 4.23 1.93
C GLU A 25 -8.46 3.31 0.85
N TRP A 26 -8.63 2.00 1.02
CA TRP A 26 -8.30 1.03 -0.03
C TRP A 26 -9.28 1.22 -1.17
N ASN A 27 -8.78 1.35 -2.38
CA ASN A 27 -9.62 1.55 -3.56
C ASN A 27 -10.16 0.21 -4.10
N VAL A 28 -9.45 -0.88 -3.78
CA VAL A 28 -9.82 -2.27 -4.13
C VAL A 28 -10.27 -3.02 -2.89
N GLY A 29 -11.36 -3.80 -3.00
CA GLY A 29 -11.82 -4.69 -1.93
C GLY A 29 -10.85 -5.84 -1.66
N ILE A 30 -10.91 -6.45 -0.46
CA ILE A 30 -10.09 -7.64 -0.17
C ILE A 30 -10.59 -8.83 -1.01
N PHE A 31 -11.88 -8.94 -1.28
CA PHE A 31 -12.49 -10.05 -2.02
C PHE A 31 -12.62 -9.82 -3.53
N ASP A 32 -12.18 -8.65 -4.03
CA ASP A 32 -12.16 -8.34 -5.47
C ASP A 32 -11.24 -9.31 -6.26
N CYS A 33 -10.34 -10.01 -5.56
CA CYS A 33 -9.53 -11.11 -6.09
C CYS A 33 -10.37 -12.28 -6.66
N CYS A 34 -11.60 -12.47 -6.21
CA CYS A 34 -12.44 -13.62 -6.55
C CYS A 34 -13.16 -13.48 -7.89
N ASP A 35 -13.33 -12.25 -8.38
CA ASP A 35 -13.96 -12.00 -9.68
C ASP A 35 -13.07 -12.51 -10.83
N ASP A 36 -11.74 -12.46 -10.64
CA ASP A 36 -10.76 -13.02 -11.56
C ASP A 36 -10.30 -14.43 -11.13
N CYS A 37 -11.23 -15.41 -11.12
CA CYS A 37 -10.96 -16.82 -10.74
C CYS A 37 -9.72 -17.44 -11.40
N ARG A 38 -9.42 -17.06 -12.64
CA ARG A 38 -8.25 -17.56 -13.39
C ARG A 38 -6.94 -17.00 -12.83
N LEU A 39 -6.96 -15.74 -12.41
CA LEU A 39 -5.81 -15.08 -11.79
C LEU A 39 -5.57 -15.64 -10.38
N THR A 40 -6.64 -15.95 -9.63
CA THR A 40 -6.56 -16.55 -8.28
C THR A 40 -5.99 -17.97 -8.31
N MET A 41 -6.33 -18.81 -9.28
CA MET A 41 -5.71 -20.14 -9.42
C MET A 41 -4.23 -20.06 -9.82
N CYS A 42 -3.88 -19.23 -10.81
CA CYS A 42 -2.48 -19.07 -11.21
C CYS A 42 -1.63 -18.44 -10.10
N SER A 43 -2.17 -17.47 -9.36
CA SER A 43 -1.46 -16.90 -8.22
C SER A 43 -1.32 -17.90 -7.09
N TYR A 44 -2.31 -18.76 -6.80
CA TYR A 44 -2.19 -19.86 -5.82
C TYR A 44 -1.02 -20.81 -6.10
N PHE A 45 -0.81 -21.19 -7.37
CA PHE A 45 0.32 -22.06 -7.74
C PHE A 45 1.66 -21.33 -7.82
N CYS A 46 1.66 -20.02 -8.09
CA CYS A 46 2.85 -19.20 -8.28
C CYS A 46 2.95 -18.05 -7.25
N TRP A 47 2.73 -18.34 -5.95
CA TRP A 47 2.80 -17.35 -4.87
C TRP A 47 4.07 -16.51 -4.94
N LEU A 48 5.21 -17.22 -4.96
CA LEU A 48 6.52 -16.62 -4.82
C LEU A 48 6.81 -15.67 -5.99
N TYR A 49 6.43 -16.06 -7.20
CA TYR A 49 6.58 -15.22 -8.37
C TYR A 49 5.77 -13.93 -8.23
N MET A 50 4.49 -14.04 -7.90
CA MET A 50 3.61 -12.88 -7.71
C MET A 50 4.09 -11.96 -6.58
N PHE A 51 4.60 -12.55 -5.50
CA PHE A 51 5.20 -11.80 -4.41
C PHE A 51 6.46 -11.07 -4.85
N CYS A 52 7.35 -11.72 -5.59
CA CYS A 52 8.58 -11.11 -6.08
C CYS A 52 8.33 -10.02 -7.13
N THR A 53 7.26 -10.15 -7.93
CA THR A 53 6.77 -9.05 -8.77
C THR A 53 6.33 -7.87 -7.90
N LEU A 54 5.49 -8.11 -6.89
CA LEU A 54 5.05 -7.06 -5.96
C LEU A 54 6.24 -6.39 -5.23
N MET A 55 7.26 -7.15 -4.86
CA MET A 55 8.48 -6.59 -4.26
C MET A 55 9.22 -5.70 -5.25
N SER A 56 9.36 -6.16 -6.50
CA SER A 56 10.03 -5.39 -7.55
C SER A 56 9.28 -4.08 -7.83
N ASP A 57 7.95 -4.14 -7.84
CA ASP A 57 7.04 -3.00 -7.93
C ASP A 57 7.23 -2.01 -6.77
N LEU A 58 7.49 -2.53 -5.56
CA LEU A 58 7.81 -1.75 -4.36
C LEU A 58 9.29 -1.34 -4.26
N LYS A 59 10.10 -1.60 -5.30
CA LYS A 59 11.55 -1.38 -5.36
C LYS A 59 12.34 -2.11 -4.26
N GLU A 60 11.85 -3.29 -3.88
CA GLU A 60 12.44 -4.16 -2.86
C GLU A 60 12.92 -5.49 -3.47
N SER A 61 13.88 -6.14 -2.82
CA SER A 61 14.41 -7.40 -3.33
C SER A 61 13.46 -8.57 -3.08
N CYS A 62 13.40 -9.54 -4.00
CA CYS A 62 12.66 -10.79 -3.83
C CYS A 62 13.12 -11.59 -2.59
N CYS A 63 14.41 -11.48 -2.22
CA CYS A 63 14.98 -12.11 -1.02
C CYS A 63 14.32 -11.65 0.29
N SER A 64 13.71 -10.46 0.28
CA SER A 64 12.99 -9.93 1.46
C SER A 64 11.84 -10.84 1.89
N TYR A 65 11.27 -11.65 1.00
CA TYR A 65 10.27 -12.66 1.35
C TYR A 65 10.83 -13.74 2.28
N ILE A 66 12.08 -14.16 2.07
CA ILE A 66 12.71 -15.28 2.78
C ILE A 66 13.35 -14.80 4.08
N CYS A 67 13.95 -13.60 4.06
CA CYS A 67 14.69 -13.07 5.20
C CYS A 67 13.80 -12.44 6.28
N ILE A 68 12.55 -12.09 5.96
CA ILE A 68 11.67 -11.35 6.86
C ILE A 68 10.54 -12.26 7.36
N PRO A 69 10.32 -12.38 8.67
CA PRO A 69 9.16 -13.09 9.18
C PRO A 69 7.87 -12.35 8.82
N PHE A 70 6.86 -13.10 8.37
CA PHE A 70 5.56 -12.56 7.94
C PHE A 70 5.67 -11.41 6.92
N PRO A 71 6.32 -11.65 5.77
CA PRO A 71 6.65 -10.58 4.83
C PRO A 71 5.38 -9.86 4.35
N LEU A 72 4.27 -10.59 4.14
CA LEU A 72 2.99 -9.98 3.74
C LEU A 72 2.47 -8.90 4.70
N ILE A 73 2.59 -9.10 6.01
CA ILE A 73 2.13 -8.13 7.01
C ILE A 73 2.99 -6.87 6.93
N VAL A 74 4.32 -7.07 6.81
CA VAL A 74 5.29 -5.98 6.73
C VAL A 74 5.05 -5.15 5.47
N PHE A 75 4.95 -5.78 4.30
CA PHE A 75 4.76 -5.06 3.05
C PHE A 75 3.38 -4.41 2.95
N ARG A 76 2.34 -5.04 3.48
CA ARG A 76 1.01 -4.42 3.56
C ARG A 76 1.01 -3.18 4.44
N THR A 77 1.67 -3.26 5.60
CA THR A 77 1.83 -2.13 6.52
C THR A 77 2.66 -1.02 5.87
N LYS A 78 3.77 -1.37 5.21
CA LYS A 78 4.60 -0.45 4.44
C LYS A 78 3.77 0.25 3.36
N LEU A 79 3.01 -0.50 2.56
CA LEU A 79 2.17 0.05 1.51
C LEU A 79 1.13 1.02 2.07
N ARG A 80 0.42 0.64 3.14
CA ARG A 80 -0.54 1.53 3.82
C ARG A 80 0.10 2.79 4.37
N SER A 81 1.32 2.68 4.93
CA SER A 81 2.07 3.82 5.42
C SER A 81 2.46 4.77 4.30
N ASN A 82 2.92 4.24 3.15
CA ASN A 82 3.30 5.05 2.00
C ASN A 82 2.09 5.72 1.35
N LEU A 83 0.97 5.01 1.25
CA LEU A 83 -0.27 5.49 0.65
C LEU A 83 -1.17 6.26 1.63
N ARG A 84 -0.75 6.45 2.88
CA ARG A 84 -1.53 7.09 3.97
C ARG A 84 -2.96 6.53 4.08
N ILE A 85 -3.11 5.21 3.96
CA ILE A 85 -4.41 4.53 4.05
C ILE A 85 -4.81 4.32 5.52
N LYS A 86 -6.06 4.63 5.89
CA LYS A 86 -6.60 4.44 7.25
C LYS A 86 -6.85 2.97 7.58
N GLY A 87 -6.56 2.55 8.81
CA GLY A 87 -6.68 1.15 9.25
C GLY A 87 -5.70 0.78 10.36
N SER A 88 -5.78 -0.47 10.83
CA SER A 88 -4.98 -0.99 11.95
C SER A 88 -4.11 -2.16 11.52
N ILE A 89 -2.92 -2.27 12.12
CA ILE A 89 -2.00 -3.41 11.94
C ILE A 89 -2.73 -4.72 12.25
N TRP A 90 -3.62 -4.71 13.24
CA TRP A 90 -4.42 -5.88 13.61
C TRP A 90 -5.28 -6.40 12.44
N LYS A 91 -5.93 -5.49 11.71
CA LYS A 91 -6.70 -5.85 10.51
C LYS A 91 -5.80 -6.33 9.39
N ASP A 92 -4.60 -5.75 9.26
CA ASP A 92 -3.61 -6.17 8.28
C ASP A 92 -3.07 -7.58 8.58
N SER A 93 -2.75 -7.88 9.85
CA SER A 93 -2.35 -9.21 10.30
C SER A 93 -3.44 -10.24 10.05
N LEU A 94 -4.69 -9.94 10.42
CA LEU A 94 -5.81 -10.85 10.19
C LEU A 94 -6.02 -11.11 8.69
N THR A 95 -5.98 -10.07 7.86
CA THR A 95 -6.14 -10.20 6.40
C THR A 95 -5.00 -11.01 5.79
N SER A 96 -3.75 -10.73 6.17
CA SER A 96 -2.57 -11.42 5.66
C SER A 96 -2.46 -12.87 6.14
N LEU A 97 -3.04 -13.22 7.30
CA LEU A 97 -3.02 -14.60 7.82
C LEU A 97 -4.20 -15.43 7.28
N CYS A 98 -5.41 -14.88 7.27
CA CYS A 98 -6.60 -15.60 6.83
C CYS A 98 -6.72 -15.68 5.30
N LEU A 99 -6.31 -14.62 4.60
CA LEU A 99 -6.51 -14.44 3.16
C LEU A 99 -5.25 -13.87 2.51
N PRO A 100 -4.10 -14.56 2.62
CA PRO A 100 -2.84 -14.03 2.11
C PRO A 100 -2.99 -13.67 0.63
N TRP A 101 -3.52 -14.57 -0.20
CA TRP A 101 -3.58 -14.43 -1.67
C TRP A 101 -4.32 -13.17 -2.09
N CYS A 102 -5.48 -12.96 -1.48
CA CYS A 102 -6.31 -11.81 -1.73
C CYS A 102 -5.67 -10.53 -1.20
N ALA A 103 -4.97 -10.58 -0.07
CA ALA A 103 -4.15 -9.46 0.39
C ALA A 103 -3.07 -9.08 -0.63
N LEU A 104 -2.42 -10.07 -1.27
CA LEU A 104 -1.40 -9.83 -2.28
C LEU A 104 -1.98 -9.21 -3.56
N ILE A 105 -3.06 -9.78 -4.09
CA ILE A 105 -3.74 -9.27 -5.28
C ILE A 105 -4.26 -7.85 -5.01
N GLN A 106 -4.86 -7.61 -3.85
CA GLN A 106 -5.31 -6.28 -3.45
C GLN A 106 -4.16 -5.26 -3.48
N MET A 107 -3.00 -5.60 -2.91
CA MET A 107 -1.83 -4.72 -2.93
C MET A 107 -1.34 -4.42 -4.36
N LYS A 108 -1.30 -5.44 -5.23
CA LYS A 108 -0.88 -5.27 -6.63
C LYS A 108 -1.87 -4.41 -7.42
N SER A 109 -3.17 -4.64 -7.25
CA SER A 109 -4.22 -3.85 -7.88
C SER A 109 -4.20 -2.40 -7.39
N GLU A 110 -3.92 -2.17 -6.10
CA GLU A 110 -3.79 -0.83 -5.53
C GLU A 110 -2.59 -0.07 -6.13
N LEU A 111 -1.45 -0.75 -6.31
CA LEU A 111 -0.29 -0.16 -6.98
C LEU A 111 -0.59 0.17 -8.45
N LYS A 112 -1.30 -0.72 -9.14
CA LYS A 112 -1.71 -0.53 -10.54
C LYS A 112 -2.69 0.63 -10.70
N GLN A 113 -3.71 0.72 -9.85
CA GLN A 113 -4.71 1.79 -9.91
C GLN A 113 -4.14 3.16 -9.59
N ARG A 114 -3.03 3.21 -8.85
CA ARG A 114 -2.34 4.45 -8.50
C ARG A 114 -1.18 4.78 -9.44
N ASP A 115 -1.08 4.07 -10.58
CA ASP A 115 -0.02 4.20 -11.60
C ASP A 115 1.41 4.17 -11.01
N LEU A 116 1.60 3.43 -9.91
CA LEU A 116 2.92 3.26 -9.29
C LEU A 116 3.73 2.15 -9.97
N ILE A 117 3.10 1.41 -10.88
CA ILE A 117 3.67 0.32 -11.67
C ILE A 117 3.14 0.45 -13.11
N ASN A 118 4.03 0.28 -14.10
CA ASN A 118 3.69 0.30 -15.55
C ASN A 118 3.49 -1.12 -16.08
#